data_AF-A0A7C4M868-F1
#
_entry.id   AF-A0A7C4M868-F1
#
_cell.length_a   1.000
_cell.length_b   1.000
_cell.length_c   1.000
_cell.angle_alpha   90.00
_cell.angle_beta   90.00
_cell.angle_gamma   90.00
#
_symmetry.space_group_name_H-M   'P 1'
#
loop_
_entity.id
_entity.type
_entity.pdbx_description
1 polymer ?
#
loop_
_entity_poly.entity_id
_entity_poly.type
_entity_poly.pdbx_seq_one_letter_code
_entity_poly.pdbx_strand_id
1 'polypeptide(L)'
;MNKDTILPYTGQEYYELNIQGFKRRLPMVQVSEDTWIAYFDSLGDREFIVHCANILADYLKDTDVLMTAESKGIALVHEVSL
;
A
#
# COMPACT_ATOMS: atom_id res chain seq x y z
N MET A 1 2.51 -8.05 -16.13
CA MET A 1 3.14 -7.07 -15.23
C MET A 1 4.20 -6.35 -16.06
N ASN A 2 4.15 -5.02 -16.15
CA ASN A 2 5.12 -4.28 -16.97
C ASN A 2 6.50 -4.39 -16.29
N LYS A 3 7.56 -4.74 -17.03
CA LYS A 3 8.91 -4.90 -16.44
C LYS A 3 9.48 -3.56 -15.95
N ASP A 4 8.99 -2.45 -16.49
CA ASP A 4 9.43 -1.10 -16.14
C ASP A 4 9.07 -0.69 -14.69
N THR A 5 8.18 -1.43 -14.01
CA THR A 5 7.76 -1.11 -12.64
C THR A 5 8.47 -1.92 -11.56
N ILE A 6 9.38 -2.83 -11.94
CA ILE A 6 10.13 -3.66 -10.98
C ILE A 6 11.47 -2.97 -10.69
N LEU A 7 11.69 -2.62 -9.43
CA LEU A 7 12.94 -2.02 -8.99
C LEU A 7 13.97 -3.09 -8.66
N PRO A 8 15.26 -2.91 -9.02
CA PRO A 8 16.30 -3.85 -8.65
C PRO A 8 16.49 -3.88 -7.13
N TYR A 9 16.58 -5.07 -6.57
CA TYR A 9 17.05 -5.28 -5.20
C TYR A 9 18.58 -5.37 -5.20
N THR A 10 19.24 -4.47 -4.47
CA THR A 10 20.70 -4.36 -4.38
C THR A 10 21.20 -4.50 -2.94
N GLY A 11 20.40 -5.11 -2.05
CA GLY A 11 20.74 -5.27 -0.63
C GLY A 11 20.21 -4.15 0.29
N GLN A 12 19.29 -3.31 -0.18
CA GLN A 12 18.69 -2.27 0.65
C GLN A 12 17.79 -2.85 1.76
N GLU A 13 17.88 -2.32 2.98
CA GLU A 13 17.06 -2.79 4.10
C GLU A 13 15.63 -2.21 4.08
N TYR A 14 15.46 -1.04 3.48
CA TYR A 14 14.18 -0.31 3.46
C TYR A 14 13.89 0.29 2.08
N TYR A 15 12.60 0.46 1.80
CA TYR A 15 12.07 1.24 0.69
C TYR A 15 11.33 2.48 1.23
N GLU A 16 11.59 3.65 0.66
CA GLU A 16 10.84 4.87 0.99
C GLU A 16 9.59 4.97 0.12
N LEU A 17 8.44 4.64 0.71
CA LEU A 17 7.15 4.89 0.11
C LEU A 17 6.78 6.37 0.26
N ASN A 18 6.33 6.99 -0.83
CA ASN A 18 5.81 8.35 -0.82
C ASN A 18 4.48 8.39 -1.59
N ILE A 19 3.39 8.60 -0.87
CA ILE A 19 2.06 8.81 -1.46
C ILE A 19 1.71 10.28 -1.29
N GLN A 20 1.83 11.05 -2.37
CA GLN A 20 1.50 12.50 -2.40
C GLN A 20 2.09 13.31 -1.22
N GLY A 21 3.36 13.08 -0.88
CA GLY A 21 4.07 13.79 0.18
C GLY A 21 4.05 13.08 1.54
N PHE A 22 3.17 12.09 1.72
CA PHE A 22 3.08 11.33 2.96
C PHE A 22 3.99 10.09 2.88
N LYS A 23 5.04 10.07 3.72
CA LYS A 23 6.15 9.11 3.61
C LYS A 23 6.09 7.99 4.64
N ARG A 24 6.54 6.79 4.23
CA ARG A 24 6.78 5.63 5.10
C ARG A 24 8.06 4.90 4.70
N ARG A 25 8.76 4.34 5.68
CA ARG A 25 9.91 3.44 5.44
C ARG A 25 9.44 2.01 5.64
N LEU A 26 9.41 1.26 4.55
CA LEU A 26 8.94 -0.12 4.54
C LEU A 26 10.13 -1.07 4.57
N PRO A 27 10.17 -2.07 5.45
CA PRO A 27 11.25 -3.07 5.44
C PRO A 27 11.18 -3.91 4.17
N MET A 28 12.35 -4.25 3.63
CA MET A 28 12.46 -5.19 2.53
C MET A 28 12.36 -6.62 3.05
N VAL A 29 11.45 -7.42 2.48
CA VAL A 29 11.23 -8.81 2.85
C VAL A 29 11.35 -9.69 1.61
N GLN A 30 12.15 -10.75 1.71
CA GLN A 30 12.27 -11.76 0.67
C GLN A 30 11.07 -12.72 0.74
N VAL A 31 10.36 -12.88 -0.38
CA VAL A 31 9.17 -13.75 -0.46
C VAL A 31 9.38 -14.95 -1.39
N SER A 32 10.42 -14.91 -2.22
CA SER A 32 10.94 -16.05 -2.99
C SER A 32 12.44 -15.86 -3.26
N GLU A 33 13.09 -16.85 -3.88
CA GLU A 33 14.53 -16.81 -4.18
C GLU A 33 14.97 -15.55 -4.93
N ASP A 34 14.15 -15.06 -5.85
CA ASP A 34 14.43 -13.93 -6.74
C ASP A 34 13.54 -12.70 -6.50
N THR A 35 12.62 -12.74 -5.53
CA THR A 35 11.62 -11.70 -5.32
C THR A 35 11.66 -11.11 -3.91
N TRP A 36 11.77 -9.79 -3.88
CA TRP A 36 11.72 -8.96 -2.68
C TRP A 36 10.56 -7.98 -2.78
N ILE A 37 9.89 -7.73 -1.65
CA ILE A 37 8.83 -6.73 -1.56
C ILE A 37 9.15 -5.71 -0.46
N ALA A 38 8.70 -4.48 -0.67
CA ALA A 38 8.57 -3.51 0.40
C ALA A 38 7.35 -3.90 1.24
N TYR A 39 7.56 -4.48 2.41
CA TYR A 39 6.48 -5.01 3.22
C TYR A 39 5.75 -3.87 3.93
N PHE A 40 4.48 -3.68 3.59
CA PHE A 40 3.61 -2.72 4.24
C PHE A 40 2.70 -3.43 5.24
N ASP A 41 3.00 -3.26 6.53
CA ASP A 41 2.07 -3.58 7.60
C ASP A 41 1.17 -2.37 7.86
N SER A 42 -0.03 -2.40 7.30
CA SER A 42 -0.99 -1.30 7.42
C SER A 42 -1.65 -1.24 8.80
N LEU A 43 -1.62 -2.34 9.56
CA LEU A 43 -2.42 -2.46 10.78
C LEU A 43 -1.86 -1.56 11.88
N GLY A 44 -2.63 -0.53 12.24
CA GLY A 44 -2.27 0.46 13.25
C GLY A 44 -1.84 1.82 12.69
N ASP A 45 -1.62 1.95 11.39
CA ASP A 45 -1.21 3.21 10.75
C ASP A 45 -2.41 4.03 10.25
N ARG A 46 -3.22 4.51 11.20
CA ARG A 46 -4.47 5.25 10.89
C ARG A 46 -4.21 6.46 10.00
N GLU A 47 -3.19 7.26 10.30
CA GLU A 47 -2.92 8.49 9.55
C GLU A 47 -2.61 8.21 8.08
N PHE A 48 -1.78 7.19 7.81
CA PHE A 48 -1.48 6.78 6.44
C PHE A 48 -2.72 6.26 5.72
N ILE A 49 -3.53 5.45 6.40
CA ILE A 49 -4.77 4.89 5.85
C ILE A 49 -5.74 6.00 5.47
N VAL A 50 -5.99 6.97 6.36
CA VAL A 50 -6.89 8.10 6.10
C VAL A 50 -6.39 8.93 4.91
N HIS A 51 -5.09 9.20 4.85
CA HIS A 51 -4.48 9.91 3.72
C HIS A 51 -4.72 9.19 2.39
N CYS A 52 -4.46 7.88 2.34
CA CYS A 52 -4.70 7.08 1.15
C CYS A 52 -6.20 6.96 0.81
N ALA A 53 -7.07 6.81 1.81
CA ALA A 53 -8.51 6.69 1.63
C ALA A 53 -9.09 7.94 0.97
N ASN A 54 -8.71 9.14 1.44
CA ASN A 54 -9.15 10.41 0.84
C ASN A 54 -8.76 10.54 -0.63
N ILE A 55 -7.57 10.07 -1.01
CA ILE A 55 -7.11 10.08 -2.41
C ILE A 55 -7.95 9.10 -3.24
N LEU A 56 -8.22 7.90 -2.71
CA LEU A 56 -8.96 6.85 -3.42
C LEU A 56 -10.45 7.13 -3.53
N ALA A 57 -11.06 7.79 -2.55
CA ALA A 57 -12.48 8.10 -2.51
C ALA A 57 -12.93 8.85 -3.77
N ASP A 58 -12.10 9.77 -4.29
CA ASP A 58 -12.38 10.50 -5.52
C ASP A 58 -12.54 9.61 -6.76
N TYR A 59 -11.81 8.49 -6.83
CA TYR A 59 -11.88 7.54 -7.94
C TYR A 59 -13.02 6.54 -7.82
N LEU A 60 -13.65 6.44 -6.64
CA LEU A 60 -14.59 5.36 -6.29
C LEU A 60 -16.01 5.85 -6.02
N LYS A 61 -16.32 7.13 -6.24
CA LYS A 61 -17.60 7.79 -5.93
C LYS A 61 -18.85 7.10 -6.50
N ASP A 62 -18.74 6.48 -7.66
CA ASP A 62 -19.87 5.88 -8.37
C ASP A 62 -19.98 4.35 -8.15
N THR A 63 -19.41 3.84 -7.06
CA THR A 63 -19.36 2.40 -6.78
C THR A 63 -20.40 2.01 -5.71
N ASP A 64 -21.20 0.97 -5.98
CA ASP A 64 -22.19 0.45 -5.02
C ASP A 64 -21.59 -0.44 -3.92
N VAL A 65 -20.48 -1.12 -4.22
CA VAL A 65 -19.86 -2.11 -3.33
C VAL A 65 -18.34 -1.99 -3.36
N LEU A 66 -17.74 -1.91 -2.18
CA LEU A 66 -16.29 -2.02 -2.00
C LEU A 66 -15.93 -3.42 -1.49
N MET A 67 -14.85 -3.99 -2.02
CA MET A 67 -14.38 -5.33 -1.66
C MET A 67 -12.85 -5.34 -1.48
N THR A 68 -12.38 -6.04 -0.46
CA THR A 68 -10.95 -6.32 -0.22
C THR A 68 -10.71 -7.83 -0.14
N ALA A 69 -9.52 -8.27 -0.53
CA ALA A 69 -9.17 -9.69 -0.58
C ALA A 69 -8.91 -10.30 0.81
N GLU A 70 -8.27 -9.54 1.71
CA GLU A 70 -7.86 -10.03 3.04
C GLU A 70 -7.83 -8.90 4.09
N SER A 71 -7.29 -9.22 5.28
CA SER A 71 -7.41 -8.39 6.48
C SER A 71 -6.65 -7.07 6.44
N LYS A 72 -5.49 -6.97 5.75
CA LYS A 72 -4.71 -5.73 5.68
C LYS A 72 -5.43 -4.63 4.91
N GLY A 73 -6.32 -5.00 3.98
CA GLY A 73 -7.16 -4.04 3.25
C GLY A 73 -8.43 -3.60 3.98
N ILE A 74 -8.82 -4.26 5.09
CA ILE A 74 -10.08 -3.95 5.80
C ILE A 74 -10.13 -2.49 6.26
N ALA A 75 -9.06 -2.02 6.93
CA ALA A 75 -9.04 -0.67 7.47
C ALA A 75 -9.08 0.40 6.36
N LEU A 76 -8.41 0.15 5.23
CA LEU A 76 -8.43 1.06 4.08
C LEU A 76 -9.80 1.11 3.41
N VAL A 77 -10.40 -0.04 3.09
CA VAL A 77 -11.73 -0.09 2.48
C VAL A 77 -12.79 0.49 3.41
N HIS A 78 -12.69 0.23 4.71
CA HIS A 78 -13.58 0.84 5.69
C HIS A 78 -13.47 2.36 5.68
N GLU A 79 -12.26 2.92 5.73
CA GLU A 79 -12.07 4.38 5.74
C GLU A 79 -12.49 5.02 4.40
N VAL A 80 -12.33 4.34 3.26
CA VAL A 80 -12.86 4.81 1.96
C VAL A 80 -14.40 4.86 1.93
N SER A 81 -15.06 4.01 2.71
CA SER A 81 -16.54 3.94 2.75
C SER A 81 -17.19 5.02 3.61
N LEU A 82 -16.41 5.80 4.36
CA LEU A 82 -16.87 6.89 5.22
C LEU A 82 -17.04 8.20 4.43
#